data_AF-A0A6B3M0I2-F1
#
_entry.id   AF-A0A6B3M0I2-F1
#
_cell.length_a   1.000
_cell.length_b   1.000
_cell.length_c   1.000
_cell.angle_alpha   90.00
_cell.angle_beta   90.00
_cell.angle_gamma   90.00
#
_symmetry.space_group_name_H-M   'P 1'
#
loop_
_entity.id
_entity.type
_entity.pdbx_description
1 polymer ?
#
loop_
_entity_poly.entity_id
_entity_poly.type
_entity_poly.pdbx_seq_one_letter_code
_entity_poly.pdbx_strand_id
1 'polypeptide(L)' 'MYLLMEVGSFPIAFTVVYIVGFIAAVGIGSIAWYNSKRPAGWEDKDRPNYMPKINNEDNSGS' A
#
# COMPACT_ATOMS: atom_id res chain seq x y z
N MET A 1 10.36 48.52 -10.07
CA MET A 1 9.36 47.56 -10.58
C MET A 1 10.04 46.49 -11.45
N TYR A 2 11.00 45.75 -10.88
CA TYR A 2 11.67 44.62 -11.56
C TYR A 2 11.91 43.46 -10.57
N LEU A 3 11.99 43.76 -9.27
CA LEU A 3 12.07 42.78 -8.18
C LEU A 3 10.82 41.88 -7.99
N LEU A 4 9.72 42.17 -8.70
CA LEU A 4 8.49 41.35 -8.67
C LEU A 4 8.30 40.52 -9.96
N MET A 5 9.11 40.75 -11.00
CA MET A 5 8.93 40.11 -12.30
C MET A 5 9.67 38.76 -12.38
N GLU A 6 10.60 38.51 -11.47
CA GLU A 6 11.26 37.21 -11.32
C GLU A 6 10.61 36.41 -10.18
N VAL A 7 9.30 36.15 -10.31
CA VAL A 7 8.70 35.01 -9.61
C VAL A 7 9.25 33.78 -10.32
N GLY A 8 10.34 33.25 -9.76
CA GLY A 8 11.10 32.13 -10.31
C GLY A 8 10.21 30.99 -10.78
N SER A 9 10.62 30.38 -11.90
CA SER A 9 9.94 29.26 -12.55
C SER A 9 9.40 28.27 -11.52
N PHE A 10 8.08 28.10 -11.49
CA PHE A 10 7.43 27.13 -10.60
C PHE A 10 8.01 25.74 -10.88
N PRO A 11 8.48 24.99 -9.86
CA PRO A 11 9.24 23.75 -10.07
C PRO A 11 8.31 22.58 -10.38
N ILE A 12 7.65 22.63 -11.55
CA ILE A 12 6.64 21.67 -12.01
C ILE A 12 7.16 20.23 -11.91
N ALA A 13 8.40 19.99 -12.34
CA ALA A 13 9.01 18.66 -12.29
C ALA A 13 9.07 18.11 -10.86
N PHE A 14 9.48 18.94 -9.89
CA PHE A 14 9.54 18.54 -8.49
C PHE A 14 8.14 18.27 -7.93
N THR A 15 7.17 19.14 -8.22
CA THR A 15 5.79 18.98 -7.76
C THR A 15 5.17 17.69 -8.30
N VAL A 16 5.39 17.37 -9.58
CA VAL A 16 4.86 16.15 -10.20
C VAL A 16 5.47 14.90 -9.55
N VAL A 17 6.80 14.84 -9.40
CA VAL A 17 7.46 13.70 -8.75
C VAL A 17 6.99 13.55 -7.31
N TYR A 18 6.82 14.64 -6.58
CA TYR A 18 6.35 14.62 -5.20
C TYR A 18 4.93 14.05 -5.08
N ILE A 19 3.99 14.49 -5.92
CA ILE A 19 2.61 14.00 -5.92
C ILE A 19 2.55 12.51 -6.27
N VAL A 20 3.24 12.11 -7.34
CA VAL A 20 3.25 10.71 -7.79
C VAL A 20 3.90 9.81 -6.74
N GLY A 21 5.05 10.23 -6.19
CA GLY A 21 5.75 9.52 -5.13
C GLY A 21 4.92 9.39 -3.85
N PHE A 22 4.21 10.45 -3.45
CA PHE A 22 3.33 10.43 -2.30
C PHE A 22 2.16 9.46 -2.47
N ILE A 23 1.49 9.48 -3.64
CA ILE A 23 0.40 8.53 -3.94
C ILE A 23 0.92 7.09 -3.91
N ALA A 24 2.09 6.83 -4.50
CA ALA A 24 2.71 5.51 -4.48
C ALA A 24 3.04 5.07 -3.05
N ALA A 25 3.63 5.94 -2.24
CA ALA A 25 4.00 5.65 -0.86
C ALA A 25 2.78 5.37 0.02
N VAL A 26 1.74 6.21 -0.05
CA VAL A 26 0.49 6.01 0.70
C VAL A 26 -0.23 4.75 0.23
N GLY A 27 -0.29 4.50 -1.08
CA GLY A 27 -0.94 3.31 -1.64
C GLY A 27 -0.27 2.01 -1.19
N ILE A 28 1.04 1.88 -1.43
CA ILE A 28 1.81 0.69 -1.05
C ILE A 28 1.85 0.54 0.46
N GLY A 29 2.07 1.63 1.22
CA GLY A 29 2.07 1.61 2.67
C GLY A 29 0.73 1.18 3.26
N SER A 30 -0.38 1.65 2.69
CA SER A 30 -1.73 1.26 3.13
C SER A 30 -1.98 -0.24 2.88
N ILE A 31 -1.68 -0.74 1.68
CA ILE A 31 -1.83 -2.17 1.35
C ILE A 31 -0.96 -3.03 2.26
N ALA A 32 0.30 -2.66 2.45
CA ALA A 32 1.23 -3.35 3.33
C ALA A 32 0.74 -3.34 4.79
N TRP A 33 0.18 -2.23 5.26
CA TRP A 33 -0.38 -2.13 6.61
C TRP A 33 -1.59 -3.06 6.82
N TYR A 34 -2.50 -3.13 5.85
CA TYR A 34 -3.63 -4.06 5.89
C TYR A 34 -3.19 -5.53 5.81
N ASN A 35 -2.17 -5.86 4.99
CA ASN A 35 -1.63 -7.22 4.92
C ASN A 35 -0.81 -7.62 6.16
N SER A 36 -0.12 -6.67 6.79
CA SER A 36 0.70 -6.92 7.98
C SER A 36 -0.15 -7.12 9.24
N LYS A 37 -1.35 -6.53 9.30
CA LYS A 37 -2.29 -6.75 10.40
C LYS A 37 -3.35 -7.76 10.00
N ARG A 38 -3.24 -8.98 10.54
CA ARG A 38 -4.45 -9.82 10.70
C ARG A 38 -5.43 -8.97 11.54
N PRO A 39 -6.66 -8.70 11.05
CA PRO A 39 -7.59 -7.83 11.76
C PRO A 39 -7.84 -8.40 13.16
N ALA A 40 -7.86 -7.55 14.19
CA ALA A 40 -8.16 -7.96 15.56
C ALA A 40 -9.51 -8.69 15.59
N GLY A 41 -9.53 -9.92 16.09
CA GLY A 41 -10.69 -10.83 16.02
C GLY A 41 -10.62 -11.90 14.91
N TRP A 42 -9.47 -12.08 14.25
CA TRP A 42 -9.16 -13.26 13.41
C TRP A 42 -8.31 -14.32 14.13
N GLU A 43 -7.85 -14.08 15.36
CA GLU A 43 -7.07 -15.06 16.15
C GLU A 43 -7.94 -16.16 16.76
N ASP A 44 -9.18 -15.85 17.17
CA ASP A 44 -10.15 -16.78 17.77
C ASP A 44 -11.35 -17.11 16.85
N LYS A 45 -11.28 -16.74 15.57
CA LYS A 45 -12.34 -17.11 14.63
C LYS A 45 -12.15 -18.55 14.20
N ASP A 46 -12.93 -19.43 14.83
CA ASP A 46 -13.14 -20.78 14.34
C ASP A 46 -13.47 -20.74 12.85
N ARG A 47 -12.72 -21.54 12.10
CA ARG A 47 -12.96 -21.71 10.67
C ARG A 47 -14.39 -22.19 10.48
N PRO A 48 -15.23 -21.47 9.74
CA PRO A 48 -16.63 -21.85 9.61
C PRO A 48 -16.77 -23.24 8.97
N ASN A 49 -17.74 -24.01 9.48
CA ASN A 49 -17.91 -25.42 9.11
C ASN A 49 -18.28 -25.64 7.63
N TYR A 50 -18.72 -24.59 6.92
CA TYR A 50 -19.01 -24.64 5.48
C TYR A 50 -17.76 -24.51 4.61
N MET A 51 -16.60 -24.16 5.19
CA MET A 51 -15.39 -23.84 4.43
C MET A 51 -14.64 -25.13 4.09
N PRO A 52 -14.63 -25.60 2.82
CA PRO A 52 -14.00 -26.86 2.44
C PRO A 52 -12.50 -26.81 2.74
N LYS A 53 -11.98 -27.81 3.47
CA LYS A 53 -10.54 -27.90 3.76
C LYS A 53 -9.79 -27.92 2.43
N ILE A 54 -9.09 -26.83 2.11
CA ILE A 54 -8.17 -26.81 0.99
C ILE A 54 -6.94 -27.55 1.48
N ASN A 55 -6.85 -28.83 1.14
CA ASN A 55 -5.58 -29.54 1.21
C ASN A 55 -4.72 -28.92 0.13
N ASN A 56 -3.92 -27.90 0.49
CA ASN A 56 -2.73 -27.61 -0.28
C ASN A 56 -1.78 -28.77 0.02
N GLU A 57 -2.00 -29.87 -0.68
CA GLU A 57 -0.95 -30.84 -0.90
C GLU A 57 0.08 -30.13 -1.77
N ASP A 58 0.94 -29.36 -1.11
CA ASP A 58 2.29 -29.14 -1.60
C ASP A 58 2.94 -30.53 -1.61
N ASN A 59 2.64 -31.30 -2.67
CA ASN A 59 3.45 -32.40 -3.15
C ASN A 59 4.78 -31.78 -3.63
N SER A 60 5.60 -31.37 -2.68
CA SER A 60 7.03 -31.19 -2.84
C SER A 60 7.73 -31.70 -1.59
N GLY A 61 7.46 -32.97 -1.28
CA GLY A 61 8.40 -33.80 -0.55
C GLY A 61 9.23 -34.59 -1.57
N SER A 62 10.47 -34.15 -1.82
CA SER A 62 11.68 -34.94 -2.16
C SER A 62 12.83 -33.98 -2.47
#